data_AF-A0A6V8NQE1-F1
#
_entry.id   AF-A0A6V8NQE1-F1
#
_cell.length_a   1.000
_cell.length_b   1.000
_cell.length_c   1.000
_cell.angle_alpha   90.00
_cell.angle_beta   90.00
_cell.angle_gamma   90.00
#
_symmetry.space_group_name_H-M   'P 1'
#
loop_
_entity.id
_entity.type
_entity.pdbx_description
1 polymer ?
#
loop_
_entity_poly.entity_id
_entity_poly.type
_entity_poly.pdbx_seq_one_letter_code
_entity_poly.pdbx_strand_id
1 'polypeptide(L)' 'MRVCFVSNSSQIWGAERSMLELIDGLRGKGVTCFVFLPKHGSLINELKNRGVG' A
#
# COMPACT_ATOMS: atom_id res chain seq x y z
N MET A 1 -9.60 10.47 7.99
CA MET A 1 -8.93 10.93 6.76
C MET A 1 -8.70 9.74 5.84
N ARG A 2 -8.77 9.93 4.50
CA ARG A 2 -8.58 8.85 3.52
C ARG A 2 -7.42 9.21 2.59
N VAL A 3 -6.53 8.25 2.34
CA VAL A 3 -5.37 8.41 1.45
C VAL A 3 -5.37 7.29 0.42
N CYS A 4 -5.18 7.63 -0.85
CA CYS A 4 -5.01 6.69 -1.94
C CYS A 4 -3.61 6.84 -2.52
N PHE A 5 -2.81 5.77 -2.47
CA PHE A 5 -1.52 5.71 -3.13
C PHE A 5 -1.70 5.16 -4.54
N VAL A 6 -1.02 5.76 -5.51
CA VAL A 6 -0.98 5.26 -6.89
C VAL A 6 0.44 4.76 -7.13
N SER A 7 0.61 3.44 -7.20
CA SER A 7 1.91 2.88 -7.55
C SER A 7 2.00 2.64 -9.05
N ASN A 8 3.19 2.83 -9.63
CA ASN A 8 3.49 2.48 -11.02
C ASN A 8 3.93 1.02 -11.19
N SER A 9 4.07 0.26 -10.09
CA SER A 9 4.49 -1.13 -10.08
C SER A 9 3.62 -1.95 -9.14
N SER A 10 3.31 -3.17 -9.56
CA SER A 10 2.64 -4.19 -8.73
C SER A 10 3.62 -5.16 -8.08
N GLN A 11 4.92 -4.92 -8.24
CA GLN A 11 6.01 -5.69 -7.64
C GLN A 11 6.64 -4.90 -6.51
N ILE A 12 7.30 -5.60 -5.60
CA ILE A 12 7.93 -5.01 -4.41
C ILE A 12 9.34 -4.51 -4.77
N TRP A 13 9.48 -3.21 -5.03
CA TRP A 13 10.78 -2.53 -5.09
C TRP A 13 10.99 -1.65 -3.86
N GLY A 14 12.05 -0.84 -3.88
CA GLY A 14 12.36 0.06 -2.77
C GLY A 14 11.22 1.04 -2.48
N ALA A 15 10.62 1.62 -3.51
CA ALA A 15 9.52 2.57 -3.37
C ALA A 15 8.28 1.93 -2.71
N GLU A 16 7.90 0.72 -3.13
CA GLU A 16 6.76 0.00 -2.58
C GLU A 16 7.02 -0.46 -1.15
N ARG A 17 8.25 -0.87 -0.82
CA ARG A 17 8.63 -1.16 0.57
C ARG A 17 8.47 0.06 1.46
N SER A 18 9.01 1.21 1.05
CA SER A 18 8.84 2.46 1.80
C SER A 18 7.37 2.89 1.91
N MET A 19 6.57 2.67 0.86
CA MET A 19 5.13 2.92 0.88
C MET A 19 4.42 2.03 1.89
N LEU A 20 4.76 0.74 1.99
CA LEU A 20 4.18 -0.18 2.97
C LEU A 20 4.47 0.26 4.41
N GLU A 21 5.71 0.65 4.71
CA GLU A 21 6.09 1.19 6.02
C GLU A 21 5.31 2.47 6.37
N LEU A 22 5.13 3.35 5.38
CA LEU A 22 4.32 4.56 5.55
C LEU A 22 2.85 4.24 5.83
N ILE A 23 2.28 3.28 5.11
CA ILE A 23 0.91 2.79 5.33
C ILE A 23 0.76 2.29 6.76
N ASP A 24 1.71 1.51 7.27
CA ASP A 24 1.67 0.97 8.63
C ASP A 24 1.66 2.10 9.68
N GLY A 25 2.52 3.11 9.51
CA GLY A 25 2.53 4.30 10.36
C GLY A 25 1.26 5.15 10.30
N LEU A 26 0.64 5.29 9.11
CA LEU A 26 -0.60 6.05 8.92
C LEU A 26 -1.81 5.32 9.51
N ARG A 27 -1.87 4.00 9.37
CA ARG A 27 -2.96 3.18 9.94
C ARG A 27 -2.96 3.24 11.45
N GLY A 28 -1.80 3.25 12.10
CA GLY A 28 -1.67 3.47 13.55
C GLY A 28 -2.26 4.82 14.02
N LYS A 29 -2.47 5.78 13.11
CA LYS A 29 -3.08 7.09 13.38
C LYS A 29 -4.55 7.18 12.95
N GLY A 30 -5.20 6.05 12.63
CA GLY A 30 -6.60 6.01 12.20
C GLY A 30 -6.84 6.50 10.77
N VAL A 31 -5.81 6.50 9.91
CA VAL A 31 -5.95 6.84 8.50
C VAL A 31 -6.34 5.60 7.69
N THR A 32 -7.40 5.70 6.91
CA THR A 32 -7.79 4.66 5.95
C THR A 32 -6.95 4.82 4.69
N CYS A 33 -6.18 3.78 4.33
CA CYS A 33 -5.32 3.76 3.16
C CYS A 33 -5.89 2.85 2.08
N PHE A 34 -5.70 3.24 0.82
CA PHE A 34 -6.03 2.48 -0.40
C PHE A 34 -4.81 2.50 -1.32
N VAL A 35 -4.64 1.48 -2.17
CA VAL A 35 -3.54 1.45 -3.15
C VAL A 35 -4.04 1.02 -4.52
N PHE A 36 -3.90 1.91 -5.50
CA PHE A 36 -4.14 1.60 -6.91
C PHE A 36 -2.87 1.01 -7.54
N LEU A 37 -3.02 -0.16 -8.16
CA LEU A 37 -1.95 -0.85 -8.87
C LEU A 37 -2.25 -0.95 -10.36
N PRO A 38 -1.23 -0.88 -11.24
CA PRO A 38 -1.43 -0.95 -12.68
C PRO A 38 -1.84 -2.34 -13.17
N LYS A 39 -1.58 -3.38 -12.36
CA LYS A 39 -1.93 -4.79 -12.64
C LYS A 39 -1.90 -5.61 -11.35
N HIS A 40 -2.29 -6.89 -11.42
CA HIS A 40 -2.03 -7.82 -10.32
C HIS A 40 -0.53 -8.14 -10.17
N GLY A 41 -0.06 -8.28 -8.94
CA GLY A 41 1.33 -8.61 -8.64
C GLY A 41 1.59 -8.92 -7.17
N SER A 42 2.87 -9.17 -6.84
CA SER A 42 3.30 -9.62 -5.50
C SER A 42 2.93 -8.63 -4.38
N LEU A 43 2.86 -7.33 -4.68
CA LEU A 43 2.49 -6.30 -3.72
C LEU A 43 1.08 -6.48 -3.13
N ILE A 44 0.17 -7.15 -3.84
CA ILE A 44 -1.20 -7.39 -3.37
C ILE A 44 -1.22 -8.20 -2.08
N ASN A 45 -0.32 -9.18 -1.93
CA ASN A 45 -0.27 -10.00 -0.73
C ASN A 45 0.11 -9.17 0.50
N GLU A 46 1.07 -8.26 0.35
CA GLU A 46 1.49 -7.34 1.41
C GLU A 46 0.39 -6.34 1.81
N LEU A 47 -0.38 -5.86 0.82
CA LEU A 47 -1.51 -4.96 1.06
C LEU A 47 -2.68 -5.68 1.75
N LYS A 48 -2.99 -6.92 1.33
CA LYS A 48 -4.01 -7.76 1.97
C LYS A 48 -3.68 -8.09 3.41
N ASN A 49 -2.42 -8.40 3.72
CA ASN A 49 -1.97 -8.62 5.09
C ASN A 49 -2.20 -7.39 5.99
N ARG A 50 -2.25 -6.20 5.38
CA ARG A 50 -2.54 -4.92 6.04
C ARG A 50 -4.01 -4.51 5.94
N GLY A 51 -4.91 -5.36 5.40
CA GLY A 51 -6.31 -5.00 5.21
C GLY A 51 -6.50 -3.75 4.33
N VAL A 52 -5.56 -3.51 3.40
CA VAL A 52 -5.61 -2.40 2.45
C VAL A 52 -6.23 -2.92 1.16
N GLY A 53 -7.25 -2.18 0.69
CA GLY A 53 -7.98 -2.43 -0.55
C GLY A 53 -7.42 -1.68 -1.74
#